data_AF-A0A957XPU3-F1
#
_entry.id   AF-A0A957XPU3-F1
#
_cell.length_a   1.000
_cell.length_b   1.000
_cell.length_c   1.000
_cell.angle_alpha   90.00
_cell.angle_beta   90.00
_cell.angle_gamma   90.00
#
_symmetry.space_group_name_H-M   'P 1'
#
loop_
_entity.id
_entity.type
_entity.pdbx_description
1 polymer ?
#
loop_
_entity_poly.entity_id
_entity_poly.type
_entity_poly.pdbx_seq_one_letter_code
_entity_poly.pdbx_strand_id
1 'polypeptide(L)'
;MVEEPRMFPGLSPAAFQHHLDVQATANLRSVPLLAPLLTVISSSLFERQMRLASIANTVRLGPNQGRSLYRKFERAADILDLPDLPEIYVSNQYVINAYAFGIKNYQITLFSGLIDALTEDELMAVIGHELGHVKCEHML
;
A
#
# COMPACT_ATOMS: atom_id res chain seq x y z
N MET A 1 -19.24 -9.64 20.22
CA MET A 1 -17.82 -9.58 20.59
C MET A 1 -17.05 -9.64 19.29
N VAL A 2 -16.29 -8.61 18.93
CA VAL A 2 -15.43 -8.66 17.75
C VAL A 2 -14.21 -9.47 18.16
N GLU A 3 -13.99 -10.62 17.51
CA GLU A 3 -12.81 -11.45 17.73
C GLU A 3 -11.55 -10.62 17.50
N GLU A 4 -10.53 -10.77 18.36
CA GLU A 4 -9.26 -10.13 18.08
C GLU A 4 -8.64 -10.75 16.82
N PRO A 5 -8.22 -9.94 15.83
CA PRO A 5 -7.61 -10.44 14.62
C PRO A 5 -6.34 -11.23 14.94
N ARG A 6 -6.20 -12.37 14.26
CA ARG A 6 -5.03 -13.23 14.35
C ARG A 6 -3.81 -12.54 13.72
N MET A 7 -2.70 -12.53 14.44
CA MET A 7 -1.41 -12.08 13.92
C MET A 7 -0.72 -13.18 13.12
N PHE A 8 0.03 -12.81 12.07
CA PHE A 8 0.76 -13.75 11.22
C PHE A 8 2.27 -13.44 11.19
N PRO A 9 3.00 -13.65 12.30
CA PRO A 9 4.44 -13.41 12.32
C PRO A 9 5.15 -14.33 11.32
N GLY A 10 6.06 -13.78 10.52
CA GLY A 10 6.75 -14.49 9.45
C GLY A 10 5.91 -14.71 8.19
N LEU A 11 4.81 -13.96 7.99
CA LEU A 11 3.98 -14.08 6.79
C LEU A 11 4.80 -13.69 5.56
N SER A 12 5.12 -14.70 4.74
CA SER A 12 5.76 -14.50 3.45
C SER A 12 4.74 -14.08 2.38
N PRO A 13 5.10 -13.22 1.42
CA PRO A 13 4.25 -12.93 0.26
C PRO A 13 3.82 -14.20 -0.49
N ALA A 14 4.69 -15.21 -0.54
CA ALA A 14 4.43 -16.49 -1.19
C ALA A 14 3.25 -17.28 -0.57
N ALA A 15 2.81 -16.91 0.65
CA ALA A 15 1.67 -17.56 1.31
C ALA A 15 0.31 -17.19 0.70
N PHE A 16 0.21 -16.05 -0.01
CA PHE A 16 -1.06 -15.56 -0.55
C PHE A 16 -0.95 -14.94 -1.96
N GLN A 17 0.26 -14.70 -2.47
CA GLN A 17 0.45 -14.18 -3.82
C GLN A 17 -0.09 -15.16 -4.87
N HIS A 18 -0.82 -14.63 -5.85
CA HIS A 18 -1.39 -15.45 -6.91
C HIS A 18 -0.29 -16.07 -7.78
N HIS A 19 -0.42 -17.34 -8.14
CA HIS A 19 0.64 -18.04 -8.88
C HIS A 19 0.94 -17.41 -10.26
N LEU A 20 -0.07 -16.81 -10.90
CA LEU A 20 0.13 -16.09 -12.16
C LEU A 20 0.93 -14.80 -11.96
N ASP A 21 0.80 -14.13 -10.82
CA ASP A 21 1.58 -12.92 -10.50
C ASP A 21 3.05 -13.30 -10.28
N VAL A 22 3.30 -14.41 -9.59
CA VAL A 22 4.65 -14.95 -9.41
C VAL A 22 5.29 -15.25 -10.76
N GLN A 23 4.55 -15.92 -11.66
CA GLN A 23 5.03 -16.24 -13.01
C GLN A 23 5.25 -14.98 -13.86
N ALA A 24 4.32 -14.02 -13.83
CA ALA A 24 4.43 -12.77 -14.59
C ALA A 24 5.63 -11.94 -14.12
N THR A 25 5.82 -11.78 -12.81
CA THR A 25 6.97 -11.08 -12.25
C THR A 25 8.29 -11.79 -12.56
N ALA A 26 8.32 -13.13 -12.50
CA ALA A 26 9.50 -13.91 -12.88
C ALA A 26 9.84 -13.74 -14.37
N ASN A 27 8.83 -13.77 -15.25
CA ASN A 27 9.00 -13.56 -16.68
C ASN A 27 9.55 -12.16 -16.97
N LEU A 28 8.98 -11.12 -16.34
CA LEU A 28 9.50 -9.75 -16.47
C LEU A 28 10.96 -9.65 -16.00
N ARG A 29 11.31 -10.24 -14.86
CA ARG A 29 12.68 -10.25 -14.33
C ARG A 29 13.67 -10.99 -15.24
N SER A 30 13.21 -11.94 -16.05
CA SER A 30 14.05 -12.69 -16.99
C SER A 30 14.47 -11.90 -18.24
N VAL A 31 13.80 -10.79 -18.54
CA VAL A 31 14.11 -9.96 -19.71
C VAL A 31 15.44 -9.22 -19.49
N PRO A 32 16.46 -9.46 -20.33
CA PRO A 32 17.74 -8.77 -20.22
C PRO A 32 17.56 -7.25 -20.33
N LEU A 33 18.30 -6.48 -19.53
CA LEU A 33 18.28 -5.01 -19.51
C LEU A 33 16.98 -4.35 -18.98
N LEU A 34 15.92 -5.11 -18.69
CA LEU A 34 14.69 -4.55 -18.12
C LEU A 34 14.92 -4.05 -16.68
N ALA A 35 15.60 -4.83 -15.85
CA ALA A 35 15.91 -4.45 -14.47
C ALA A 35 16.69 -3.11 -14.34
N PRO A 36 17.80 -2.88 -15.07
CA PRO A 36 18.49 -1.59 -15.02
C PRO A 36 17.66 -0.45 -15.64
N LEU A 37 16.87 -0.70 -16.69
CA LEU A 37 15.97 0.31 -17.27
C LEU A 37 14.88 0.74 -16.28
N LEU A 38 14.22 -0.22 -15.62
CA LEU A 38 13.25 0.04 -14.56
C LEU A 38 13.89 0.80 -13.39
N THR A 39 15.14 0.48 -13.06
CA THR A 39 15.89 1.20 -12.03
C THR A 39 16.18 2.64 -12.44
N VAL A 40 16.53 2.91 -13.70
CA VAL A 40 16.76 4.29 -14.20
C VAL A 40 15.45 5.09 -14.25
N ILE A 41 14.34 4.48 -14.66
CA ILE A 41 13.02 5.12 -14.68
C ILE A 41 12.53 5.40 -13.23
N SER A 42 12.79 4.48 -12.30
CA SER A 42 12.35 4.58 -10.90
C SER A 42 13.21 5.49 -10.03
N SER A 43 14.51 5.61 -10.30
CA SER A 43 15.49 5.99 -9.26
C SER A 43 15.49 7.44 -8.78
N SER A 44 14.75 8.40 -9.34
CA SER A 44 14.75 9.76 -8.74
C SER A 44 13.64 10.72 -9.14
N LEU A 45 13.17 10.71 -10.40
CA LEU A 45 12.27 11.78 -10.88
C LEU A 45 10.79 11.43 -10.73
N PHE A 46 10.37 10.21 -11.05
CA PHE A 46 8.96 9.85 -11.01
C PHE A 46 8.45 9.68 -9.57
N GLU A 47 9.11 8.82 -8.77
CA GLU A 47 8.74 8.59 -7.36
C GLU A 47 8.78 9.90 -6.55
N ARG A 48 9.80 10.74 -6.78
CA ARG A 48 9.90 12.05 -6.12
C ARG A 48 8.79 13.01 -6.54
N GLN A 49 8.47 13.09 -7.83
CA GLN A 49 7.36 13.94 -8.29
C GLN A 49 6.03 13.48 -7.73
N MET A 50 5.77 12.17 -7.70
CA MET A 50 4.55 11.62 -7.11
C MET A 50 4.49 11.89 -5.61
N ARG A 51 5.58 11.69 -4.87
CA ARG A 51 5.63 12.02 -3.45
C ARG A 51 5.39 13.51 -3.20
N LEU A 52 5.99 14.39 -4.02
CA LEU A 52 5.72 15.83 -3.94
C LEU A 52 4.25 16.14 -4.23
N ALA A 53 3.65 15.50 -5.25
CA ALA A 53 2.25 15.67 -5.56
C ALA A 53 1.35 15.20 -4.42
N SER A 54 1.68 14.10 -3.75
CA SER A 54 0.96 13.65 -2.55
C SER A 54 1.10 14.66 -1.42
N ILE A 55 2.32 15.06 -1.04
CA ILE A 55 2.54 16.06 0.01
C ILE A 55 1.77 17.37 -0.28
N ALA A 56 1.68 17.77 -1.55
CA ALA A 56 1.01 19.01 -1.94
C ALA A 56 -0.53 18.90 -1.97
N ASN A 57 -1.09 17.75 -2.34
CA ASN A 57 -2.51 17.59 -2.65
C ASN A 57 -3.28 16.70 -1.66
N THR A 58 -2.60 16.04 -0.73
CA THR A 58 -3.21 15.10 0.21
C THR A 58 -2.77 15.38 1.65
N VAL A 59 -3.54 14.86 2.61
CA VAL A 59 -3.24 14.97 4.03
C VAL A 59 -2.55 13.70 4.49
N ARG A 60 -1.27 13.80 4.87
CA ARG A 60 -0.54 12.67 5.48
C ARG A 60 -1.13 12.34 6.85
N LEU A 61 -1.49 11.09 7.10
CA LEU A 61 -1.92 10.67 8.43
C LEU A 61 -0.71 10.31 9.32
N GLY A 62 -0.94 10.29 10.62
CA GLY A 62 0.05 9.92 11.60
C GLY A 62 -0.58 9.75 12.98
N PRO A 63 0.22 9.47 14.02
CA PRO A 63 -0.29 9.24 15.37
C PRO A 63 -1.08 10.45 15.93
N ASN A 64 -0.78 11.66 15.45
CA ASN A 64 -1.40 12.91 15.85
C ASN A 64 -2.40 13.47 14.82
N GLN A 65 -2.55 12.85 13.64
CA GLN A 65 -3.43 13.32 12.56
C GLN A 65 -4.18 12.13 11.94
N GLY A 66 -5.51 12.10 12.07
CA GLY A 66 -6.31 10.95 11.62
C GLY A 66 -6.11 9.68 12.46
N ARG A 67 -5.87 9.83 13.76
CA ARG A 67 -5.45 8.78 14.70
C ARG A 67 -6.29 7.49 14.64
N SER A 68 -7.60 7.59 14.47
CA SER A 68 -8.48 6.41 14.39
C SER A 68 -8.20 5.57 13.16
N LEU A 69 -7.99 6.20 12.01
CA LEU A 69 -7.67 5.55 10.74
C LEU A 69 -6.22 5.09 10.70
N TYR A 70 -5.30 5.92 11.21
CA TYR A 70 -3.88 5.57 11.31
C TYR A 70 -3.64 4.30 12.14
N ARG A 71 -4.34 4.13 13.27
CA ARG A 71 -4.25 2.89 14.07
C ARG A 71 -4.77 1.65 13.35
N LYS A 72 -5.78 1.78 12.49
CA LYS A 72 -6.26 0.65 11.68
C LYS A 72 -5.21 0.25 10.66
N PHE A 73 -4.61 1.26 10.03
CA PHE A 73 -3.50 1.07 9.12
C PHE A 73 -2.28 0.39 9.78
N GLU A 74 -1.84 0.87 10.95
CA GLU A 74 -0.78 0.21 11.73
C GLU A 74 -1.14 -1.25 12.05
N ARG A 75 -2.36 -1.47 12.56
CA ARG A 75 -2.83 -2.82 12.89
C ARG A 75 -2.86 -3.75 11.68
N ALA A 76 -3.29 -3.26 10.51
CA ALA A 76 -3.32 -4.05 9.28
C ALA A 76 -1.90 -4.43 8.83
N ALA A 77 -0.95 -3.49 8.95
CA ALA A 77 0.45 -3.73 8.63
C ALA A 77 1.08 -4.75 9.58
N ASP A 78 0.77 -4.67 10.88
CA ASP A 78 1.24 -5.64 11.88
C ASP A 78 0.66 -7.04 11.60
N ILE A 79 -0.63 -7.14 11.25
CA ILE A 79 -1.28 -8.44 10.93
C ILE A 79 -0.58 -9.09 9.73
N LEU A 80 -0.24 -8.31 8.71
CA LEU A 80 0.44 -8.77 7.49
C LEU A 80 1.98 -8.85 7.66
N ASP A 81 2.49 -8.58 8.86
CA ASP A 81 3.90 -8.66 9.21
C ASP A 81 4.79 -7.86 8.25
N LEU A 82 4.38 -6.63 7.91
CA LEU A 82 5.18 -5.78 7.02
C LEU A 82 6.51 -5.40 7.70
N PRO A 83 7.65 -5.48 6.98
CA PRO A 83 8.95 -5.10 7.56
C PRO A 83 9.06 -3.59 7.79
N ASP A 84 8.45 -2.80 6.91
CA ASP A 84 8.44 -1.34 6.97
C ASP A 84 7.00 -0.84 6.77
N LEU A 85 6.59 0.14 7.59
CA LEU A 85 5.28 0.77 7.49
C LEU A 85 5.30 1.88 6.42
N PRO A 86 4.47 1.79 5.35
CA PRO A 86 4.41 2.85 4.35
C PRO A 86 3.82 4.15 4.88
N GLU A 87 3.96 5.24 4.12
CA GLU A 87 3.23 6.48 4.42
C GLU A 87 1.76 6.34 3.99
N ILE A 88 0.83 6.84 4.80
CA ILE A 88 -0.60 6.85 4.44
C ILE A 88 -1.12 8.29 4.32
N TYR A 89 -1.95 8.51 3.32
CA TYR A 89 -2.50 9.81 2.94
C TYR A 89 -4.01 9.75 2.71
N VAL A 90 -4.66 10.91 2.85
CA VAL A 90 -6.07 11.10 2.47
C VAL A 90 -6.20 12.18 1.41
N SER A 91 -6.83 11.84 0.29
CA SER A 91 -7.22 12.76 -0.78
C SER A 91 -8.66 13.23 -0.58
N ASN A 92 -8.97 14.49 -0.91
CA ASN A 92 -10.33 15.02 -0.79
C ASN A 92 -11.31 14.56 -1.89
N GLN A 93 -10.84 13.71 -2.80
CA GLN A 93 -11.63 13.26 -3.95
C GLN A 93 -12.81 12.39 -3.49
N TYR A 94 -14.02 12.79 -3.88
CA TYR A 94 -15.25 12.10 -3.52
C TYR A 94 -15.63 10.99 -4.52
N VAL A 95 -14.67 10.08 -4.75
CA VAL A 95 -14.90 8.83 -5.49
C VAL A 95 -14.40 7.67 -4.64
N ILE A 96 -15.02 6.50 -4.77
CA ILE A 96 -14.65 5.31 -3.98
C ILE A 96 -13.39 4.70 -4.62
N ASN A 97 -12.23 5.05 -4.07
CA ASN A 97 -10.95 4.52 -4.51
C ASN A 97 -9.88 4.56 -3.40
N ALA A 98 -8.89 3.69 -3.54
CA ALA A 98 -7.63 3.68 -2.81
C ALA A 98 -6.53 3.18 -3.76
N TYR A 99 -5.28 3.55 -3.49
CA TYR A 99 -4.16 2.97 -4.24
C TYR A 99 -2.87 2.97 -3.40
N ALA A 100 -2.02 1.99 -3.68
CA ALA A 100 -0.65 1.90 -3.21
C ALA A 100 0.34 2.12 -4.36
N PHE A 101 1.33 2.99 -4.16
CA PHE A 101 2.44 3.12 -5.09
C PHE A 101 3.77 3.29 -4.38
N GLY A 102 4.83 2.97 -5.09
CA GLY A 102 6.21 3.12 -4.63
C GLY A 102 7.05 1.95 -5.09
N ILE A 103 8.37 2.18 -5.14
CA ILE A 103 9.34 1.12 -5.46
C ILE A 103 10.30 0.96 -4.29
N LYS A 104 10.76 2.08 -3.71
CA LYS A 104 11.53 2.07 -2.45
C LYS A 104 10.72 2.60 -1.29
N ASN A 105 9.97 3.68 -1.49
CA ASN A 105 9.17 4.31 -0.45
C ASN A 105 7.70 4.16 -0.82
N TYR A 106 7.07 3.10 -0.32
CA TYR A 106 5.66 2.87 -0.55
C TYR A 106 4.79 3.90 0.17
N GLN A 107 3.72 4.29 -0.48
CA GLN A 107 2.67 5.09 0.10
C GLN A 107 1.29 4.64 -0.35
N ILE A 108 0.33 4.77 0.56
CA ILE A 108 -1.07 4.45 0.35
C ILE A 108 -1.88 5.74 0.40
N THR A 109 -2.79 5.92 -0.55
CA THR A 109 -3.73 7.06 -0.55
C THR A 109 -5.16 6.54 -0.49
N LEU A 110 -5.91 7.01 0.49
CA LEU A 110 -7.35 6.76 0.61
C LEU A 110 -8.13 7.98 0.16
N PHE A 111 -9.22 7.78 -0.57
CA PHE A 111 -10.08 8.89 -1.00
C PHE A 111 -11.20 9.12 0.01
N SER A 112 -11.58 10.38 0.22
CA SER A 112 -12.66 10.74 1.15
C SER A 112 -13.97 10.03 0.80
N GLY A 113 -14.28 9.86 -0.49
CA GLY A 113 -15.47 9.11 -0.93
C GLY A 113 -15.44 7.64 -0.49
N LEU A 114 -14.26 7.01 -0.43
CA LEU A 114 -14.11 5.65 0.09
C LEU A 114 -14.28 5.60 1.62
N ILE A 115 -13.68 6.55 2.33
CA ILE A 115 -13.76 6.63 3.80
C ILE A 115 -15.22 6.85 4.26
N ASP A 116 -15.96 7.70 3.55
CA ASP A 116 -17.36 8.00 3.90
C ASP A 116 -18.33 6.87 3.52
N ALA A 117 -18.02 6.09 2.49
CA ALA A 117 -18.90 5.04 1.98
C ALA A 117 -18.79 3.71 2.73
N LEU A 118 -17.62 3.38 3.28
CA LEU A 118 -17.33 2.07 3.86
C LEU A 118 -17.48 2.03 5.37
N THR A 119 -17.91 0.89 5.89
CA THR A 119 -17.81 0.58 7.31
C THR A 119 -16.36 0.41 7.74
N GLU A 120 -16.12 0.41 9.06
CA GLU A 120 -14.76 0.27 9.60
C GLU A 120 -14.09 -1.05 9.23
N ASP A 121 -14.86 -2.13 9.12
CA ASP A 121 -14.34 -3.46 8.75
C ASP A 121 -14.05 -3.54 7.24
N GLU A 122 -14.90 -2.94 6.41
CA GLU A 122 -14.67 -2.85 4.96
C GLU A 122 -13.47 -1.96 4.64
N LEU A 123 -13.33 -0.83 5.35
CA LEU A 123 -12.17 0.05 5.23
C LEU A 123 -10.87 -0.67 5.64
N MET A 124 -10.92 -1.47 6.72
CA MET A 124 -9.79 -2.31 7.13
C MET A 124 -9.44 -3.34 6.05
N ALA A 125 -10.44 -3.93 5.39
CA ALA A 125 -10.21 -4.86 4.28
C ALA A 125 -9.53 -4.20 3.08
N VAL A 126 -9.96 -2.98 2.70
CA VAL A 126 -9.31 -2.21 1.63
C VAL A 126 -7.87 -1.86 2.01
N ILE A 127 -7.64 -1.38 3.23
CA ILE A 127 -6.27 -1.07 3.70
C ILE A 127 -5.40 -2.34 3.68
N GLY A 128 -5.93 -3.48 4.12
CA GLY A 128 -5.24 -4.77 4.05
C GLY A 128 -4.93 -5.21 2.62
N HIS A 129 -5.84 -4.95 1.67
CA HIS A 129 -5.61 -5.21 0.24
C HIS A 129 -4.44 -4.38 -0.31
N GLU A 130 -4.45 -3.06 -0.08
CA GLU A 130 -3.38 -2.16 -0.51
C GLU A 130 -2.03 -2.50 0.16
N LEU A 131 -2.05 -2.89 1.43
CA LEU A 131 -0.85 -3.39 2.13
C LEU A 131 -0.37 -4.74 1.59
N GLY A 132 -1.28 -5.59 1.13
CA GLY A 132 -0.96 -6.83 0.41
C GLY A 132 -0.15 -6.54 -0.85
N HIS A 133 -0.53 -5.48 -1.59
CA HIS A 133 0.24 -5.00 -2.73
C HIS A 133 1.66 -4.56 -2.35
N VAL A 134 1.79 -3.78 -1.27
CA VAL A 134 3.10 -3.40 -0.73
C VAL A 134 3.94 -4.62 -0.37
N LYS A 135 3.35 -5.59 0.35
CA LYS A 135 4.02 -6.81 0.81
C LYS A 135 4.51 -7.68 -0.35
N CYS A 136 3.72 -7.77 -1.43
CA CYS A 136 4.04 -8.54 -2.63
C CYS A 136 4.87 -7.79 -3.68
N GLU A 137 5.27 -6.54 -3.39
CA GLU A 137 6.05 -5.67 -4.29
C GLU A 137 5.41 -5.47 -5.69
N HIS A 138 4.08 -5.45 -5.76
CA HIS A 138 3.32 -5.17 -6.99
C HIS A 138 2.39 -3.98 -6.77
N MET A 139 2.23 -3.14 -7.78
CA MET A 139 1.53 -1.84 -7.70
C MET A 139 0.16 -1.90 -8.39
N LEU A 140 -0.75 -1.02 -7.96
CA LEU A 140 -1.99 -0.65 -8.65
C LEU A 140 -1.99 0.84 -9.02
#